data_AF-A3LPR6-F1
#
_entry.id   AF-A3LPR6-F1
#
_cell.length_a   1.000
_cell.length_b   1.000
_cell.length_c   1.000
_cell.angle_alpha   90.00
_cell.angle_beta   90.00
_cell.angle_gamma   90.00
#
_symmetry.space_group_name_H-M   'P 1'
#
loop_
_entity.id
_entity.type
_entity.pdbx_description
1 polymer ?
#
loop_
_entity_poly.entity_id
_entity_poly.type
_entity_poly.pdbx_seq_one_letter_code
_entity_poly.pdbx_strand_id
1 'polypeptide(L)'
;MVEEKKRTKSNVPEKQPAKKAKLDLQNLKPSQTLYIKNLNDKINPKIIKHNLYLLFSTYGDIIDIKNNKRGQAHIIFTNVAGASLALKCLQDEEFFDKKLVINYAIKESKIVERARKEEEEIEG
;
A
#
# COMPACT_ATOMS: atom_id res chain seq x y z
N MET A 1 32.72 -51.36 -22.59
CA MET A 1 31.37 -50.91 -22.18
C MET A 1 31.57 -49.80 -21.16
N VAL A 2 31.16 -48.58 -21.53
CA VAL A 2 31.25 -47.34 -20.75
C VAL A 2 29.91 -47.14 -20.04
N GLU A 3 29.94 -46.78 -18.75
CA GLU A 3 28.83 -46.15 -18.01
C GLU A 3 29.40 -45.71 -16.65
N GLU A 4 29.94 -44.51 -16.52
CA GLU A 4 29.30 -43.20 -16.32
C GLU A 4 28.92 -42.93 -14.85
N LYS A 5 29.60 -41.91 -14.31
CA LYS A 5 29.60 -41.49 -12.90
C LYS A 5 28.27 -40.85 -12.52
N LYS A 6 27.73 -41.28 -11.37
CA LYS A 6 26.59 -40.66 -10.67
C LYS A 6 26.81 -39.16 -10.47
N ARG A 7 25.99 -38.34 -11.15
CA ARG A 7 25.81 -36.91 -10.84
C ARG A 7 24.77 -36.77 -9.73
N THR A 8 25.18 -36.16 -8.63
CA THR A 8 24.31 -35.63 -7.59
C THR A 8 23.46 -34.49 -8.17
N LYS A 9 22.13 -34.58 -8.05
CA LYS A 9 21.24 -33.42 -8.19
C LYS A 9 20.66 -33.12 -6.83
N SER A 10 21.08 -31.97 -6.30
CA SER A 10 20.53 -31.27 -5.16
C SER A 10 19.03 -31.05 -5.37
N ASN A 11 18.23 -31.69 -4.52
CA ASN A 11 16.80 -31.44 -4.43
C ASN A 11 16.60 -30.12 -3.67
N VAL A 12 16.54 -29.00 -4.38
CA VAL A 12 16.08 -27.74 -3.81
C VAL A 12 14.56 -27.85 -3.68
N PRO A 13 13.98 -27.76 -2.46
CA PRO A 13 12.54 -27.80 -2.31
C PRO A 13 11.93 -26.53 -2.93
N GLU A 14 11.29 -26.72 -4.07
CA GLU A 14 10.42 -25.75 -4.73
C GLU A 14 9.30 -25.36 -3.77
N LYS A 15 9.44 -24.19 -3.13
CA LYS A 15 8.39 -23.62 -2.28
C LYS A 15 7.15 -23.37 -3.13
N GLN A 16 6.16 -24.24 -2.96
CA GLN A 16 4.83 -24.11 -3.53
C GLN A 16 4.24 -22.72 -3.19
N PRO A 17 3.57 -22.03 -4.14
CA PRO A 17 2.99 -20.73 -3.88
C PRO A 17 1.86 -20.86 -2.87
N ALA A 18 1.98 -20.18 -1.73
CA ALA A 18 0.96 -20.13 -0.70
C ALA A 18 -0.40 -19.72 -1.31
N LYS A 19 -1.41 -20.58 -1.14
CA LYS A 19 -2.81 -20.29 -1.49
C LYS A 19 -3.21 -18.99 -0.80
N LYS A 20 -3.40 -17.91 -1.57
CA LYS A 20 -3.87 -16.62 -1.03
C LYS A 20 -5.30 -16.81 -0.52
N ALA A 21 -5.49 -16.88 0.78
CA ALA A 21 -6.81 -16.68 1.39
C ALA A 21 -7.39 -15.36 0.86
N LYS A 22 -8.67 -15.35 0.48
CA LYS A 22 -9.37 -14.10 0.10
C LYS A 22 -9.27 -13.15 1.30
N LEU A 23 -8.55 -12.06 1.12
CA LEU A 23 -8.43 -11.03 2.14
C LEU A 23 -9.76 -10.29 2.26
N ASP A 24 -10.24 -10.15 3.49
CA ASP A 24 -11.40 -9.34 3.82
C ASP A 24 -11.02 -7.85 3.84
N LEU A 25 -11.37 -7.14 2.77
CA LEU A 25 -11.09 -5.71 2.63
C LEU A 25 -12.01 -4.84 3.50
N GLN A 26 -13.12 -5.39 4.01
CA GLN A 26 -14.07 -4.64 4.85
C GLN A 26 -13.63 -4.62 6.32
N ASN A 27 -12.86 -5.62 6.76
CA ASN A 27 -12.42 -5.78 8.15
C ASN A 27 -10.92 -5.55 8.37
N LEU A 28 -10.32 -4.63 7.62
CA LEU A 28 -8.92 -4.25 7.80
C LEU A 28 -8.72 -3.41 9.07
N LYS A 29 -7.64 -3.66 9.80
CA LYS A 29 -7.24 -2.85 10.95
C LYS A 29 -6.95 -1.40 10.48
N PRO A 30 -7.39 -0.37 11.23
CA PRO A 30 -7.02 1.01 10.95
C PRO A 30 -5.49 1.20 10.83
N SER A 31 -5.09 2.00 9.86
CA SER A 31 -3.68 2.26 9.53
C SER A 31 -3.49 3.71 9.09
N GLN A 32 -2.28 4.26 9.31
CA GLN A 32 -1.83 5.54 8.75
C GLN A 32 -1.76 5.52 7.22
N THR A 33 -1.66 4.33 6.61
CA THR A 33 -1.55 4.21 5.16
C THR A 33 -2.90 3.82 4.55
N LEU A 34 -3.40 4.64 3.64
CA LEU A 34 -4.53 4.32 2.79
C LEU A 34 -4.05 3.77 1.46
N TYR A 35 -4.76 2.76 0.97
CA TYR A 35 -4.60 2.23 -0.37
C TYR A 35 -5.78 2.68 -1.22
N ILE A 36 -5.47 3.34 -2.32
CA ILE A 36 -6.42 3.90 -3.27
C ILE A 36 -6.41 3.06 -4.54
N LYS A 37 -7.60 2.75 -5.03
CA LYS A 37 -7.88 2.07 -6.29
C LYS A 37 -8.77 2.92 -7.17
N ASN A 38 -8.85 2.49 -8.43
CA ASN A 38 -9.75 3.05 -9.44
C ASN A 38 -9.39 4.48 -9.88
N LEU A 39 -8.13 4.92 -9.69
CA LEU A 39 -7.67 6.18 -10.26
C LEU A 39 -7.67 6.14 -11.80
N ASN A 40 -7.72 7.31 -12.42
CA ASN A 40 -7.71 7.44 -13.88
C ASN A 40 -6.28 7.33 -14.43
N ASP A 41 -5.98 6.22 -15.08
CA ASP A 41 -4.67 5.90 -15.65
C ASP A 41 -4.27 6.72 -16.87
N LYS A 42 -5.21 7.48 -17.46
CA LYS A 42 -4.93 8.36 -18.59
C LYS A 42 -4.33 9.69 -18.16
N ILE A 43 -4.43 10.04 -16.88
CA ILE A 43 -3.93 11.29 -16.33
C ILE A 43 -2.46 11.13 -15.96
N ASN A 44 -1.67 12.19 -16.16
CA ASN A 44 -0.25 12.19 -15.80
C ASN A 44 -0.07 11.83 -14.31
N PRO A 45 0.77 10.83 -13.96
CA PRO A 45 0.98 10.42 -12.58
C PRO A 45 1.43 11.55 -11.64
N LYS A 46 2.15 12.56 -12.13
CA LYS A 46 2.53 13.74 -11.34
C LYS A 46 1.33 14.59 -10.97
N ILE A 47 0.39 14.78 -11.91
CA ILE A 47 -0.86 15.51 -11.69
C ILE A 47 -1.74 14.76 -10.70
N ILE A 48 -1.85 13.43 -10.84
CA ILE A 48 -2.57 12.58 -9.87
C ILE A 48 -1.97 12.75 -8.47
N LYS A 49 -0.64 12.62 -8.31
CA LYS A 49 0.01 12.76 -7.00
C LYS A 49 -0.26 14.14 -6.38
N HIS A 50 -0.15 15.21 -7.17
CA HIS A 50 -0.38 16.57 -6.70
C HIS A 50 -1.83 16.79 -6.23
N ASN A 51 -2.82 16.34 -7.02
CA ASN A 51 -4.23 16.51 -6.66
C ASN A 51 -4.65 15.60 -5.51
N LEU A 52 -4.09 14.38 -5.40
CA LEU A 52 -4.27 13.55 -4.21
C LEU A 52 -3.73 14.26 -2.96
N TYR A 53 -2.58 14.94 -3.06
CA TYR A 53 -2.06 15.73 -1.93
C TYR A 53 -3.02 16.88 -1.56
N LEU A 54 -3.49 17.65 -2.54
CA LEU A 54 -4.42 18.76 -2.29
C LEU A 54 -5.71 18.28 -1.62
N LEU A 55 -6.29 17.17 -2.10
CA LEU A 55 -7.54 16.63 -1.55
C LEU A 55 -7.36 16.04 -0.15
N PHE A 56 -6.37 15.16 0.02
CA PHE A 56 -6.21 14.38 1.25
C PHE A 56 -5.59 15.18 2.41
N SER A 57 -4.82 16.25 2.12
CA SER A 57 -4.19 17.07 3.17
C SER A 57 -5.21 17.84 4.02
N THR A 58 -6.45 17.98 3.56
CA THR A 58 -7.55 18.59 4.32
C THR A 58 -7.97 17.76 5.56
N TYR A 59 -7.60 16.48 5.61
CA TYR A 59 -7.95 15.56 6.69
C TYR A 59 -6.79 15.26 7.64
N GLY A 60 -5.57 15.71 7.31
CA GLY A 60 -4.39 15.52 8.13
C GLY A 60 -3.09 15.61 7.33
N ASP A 61 -1.97 15.66 8.05
CA ASP A 61 -0.66 15.79 7.43
C ASP A 61 -0.25 14.51 6.69
N ILE A 62 0.28 14.69 5.48
CA ILE A 62 0.74 13.62 4.61
C ILE A 62 2.26 13.55 4.65
N ILE A 63 2.79 12.37 4.97
CA ILE A 63 4.22 12.08 4.92
C ILE A 63 4.67 11.84 3.48
N ASP A 64 3.98 10.96 2.75
CA ASP A 64 4.31 10.64 1.36
C ASP A 64 3.09 10.06 0.62
N ILE A 65 3.12 10.20 -0.71
CA ILE A 65 2.17 9.61 -1.64
C ILE A 65 2.93 8.78 -2.66
N LYS A 66 2.70 7.48 -2.66
CA LYS A 66 3.31 6.52 -3.58
C LYS A 66 2.31 6.13 -4.65
N ASN A 67 2.42 6.76 -5.82
CA ASN A 67 1.65 6.34 -6.98
C ASN A 67 2.25 5.07 -7.57
N ASN A 68 1.41 4.04 -7.66
CA ASN A 68 1.73 2.79 -8.32
C ASN A 68 1.14 2.79 -9.73
N LYS A 69 1.69 1.93 -10.60
CA LYS A 69 1.13 1.73 -11.94
C LYS A 69 -0.29 1.15 -11.83
N ARG A 70 -1.17 1.47 -12.79
CA ARG A 70 -2.52 0.89 -12.95
C ARG A 70 -3.57 1.38 -11.94
N GLY A 71 -3.62 2.68 -11.72
CA GLY A 71 -4.77 3.34 -11.13
C GLY A 71 -4.78 3.23 -9.62
N GLN A 72 -3.58 3.14 -9.03
CA GLN A 72 -3.39 2.81 -7.62
C GLN A 72 -2.42 3.78 -6.96
N ALA A 73 -2.68 4.08 -5.70
CA ALA A 73 -1.78 4.88 -4.89
C ALA A 73 -1.80 4.41 -3.43
N HIS A 74 -0.72 4.71 -2.71
CA HIS A 74 -0.73 4.69 -1.26
C HIS A 74 -0.53 6.11 -0.74
N ILE A 75 -1.37 6.53 0.20
CA ILE A 75 -1.26 7.82 0.87
C ILE A 75 -0.92 7.54 2.33
N ILE A 76 0.18 8.10 2.81
CA ILE A 76 0.71 7.84 4.15
C ILE A 76 0.51 9.10 4.97
N PHE A 77 -0.37 9.03 5.97
CA PHE A 77 -0.61 10.08 6.93
C PHE A 77 0.37 10.02 8.11
N THR A 78 0.54 11.14 8.80
CA THR A 78 1.25 11.18 10.09
C THR A 78 0.51 10.44 11.19
N ASN A 79 -0.83 10.37 11.14
CA ASN A 79 -1.64 9.71 12.15
C ASN A 79 -2.78 8.86 11.56
N VAL A 80 -3.26 7.88 12.35
CA VAL A 80 -4.36 6.99 11.93
C VAL A 80 -5.70 7.73 11.87
N ALA A 81 -5.87 8.77 12.69
CA ALA A 81 -7.11 9.55 12.76
C ALA A 81 -7.42 10.26 11.43
N GLY A 82 -6.43 10.96 10.85
CA GLY A 82 -6.57 11.63 9.56
C GLY A 82 -6.82 10.67 8.41
N ALA A 83 -6.10 9.53 8.39
CA ALA A 83 -6.37 8.46 7.43
C ALA A 83 -7.81 7.91 7.56
N SER A 84 -8.29 7.71 8.78
CA SER A 84 -9.65 7.20 9.04
C SER A 84 -10.72 8.20 8.62
N LEU A 85 -10.48 9.50 8.85
CA LEU A 85 -11.39 10.56 8.46
C LEU A 85 -11.45 10.70 6.93
N ALA A 86 -10.29 10.76 6.27
CA ALA A 86 -10.20 10.81 4.82
C ALA A 86 -10.92 9.63 4.16
N LEU A 87 -10.72 8.41 4.67
CA LEU A 87 -11.42 7.22 4.16
C LEU A 87 -12.94 7.39 4.27
N LYS A 88 -13.46 7.82 5.43
CA LYS A 88 -14.90 7.98 5.62
C LYS A 88 -15.50 9.07 4.73
N CYS A 89 -14.78 10.17 4.53
CA CYS A 89 -15.29 11.33 3.79
C CYS A 89 -15.12 11.23 2.27
N LEU A 90 -14.08 10.55 1.79
CA LEU A 90 -13.73 10.50 0.37
C LEU A 90 -14.07 9.17 -0.31
N GLN A 91 -14.64 8.21 0.42
CA GLN A 91 -15.06 6.96 -0.17
C GLN A 91 -16.14 7.23 -1.23
N ASP A 92 -15.93 6.66 -2.42
CA ASP A 92 -16.78 6.83 -3.61
C ASP A 92 -16.85 8.25 -4.18
N GLU A 93 -15.98 9.16 -3.71
CA GLU A 93 -15.91 10.50 -4.26
C GLU A 93 -15.31 10.52 -5.68
N GLU A 94 -15.84 11.38 -6.55
CA GLU A 94 -15.40 11.54 -7.92
C GLU A 94 -14.05 12.25 -8.04
N PHE A 95 -13.09 11.60 -8.69
CA PHE A 95 -11.73 12.09 -8.87
C PHE A 95 -11.22 11.75 -10.29
N PHE A 96 -11.12 12.76 -11.15
CA PHE A 96 -10.81 12.62 -12.59
C PHE A 96 -11.73 11.60 -13.29
N ASP A 97 -13.04 11.84 -13.22
CA ASP A 97 -14.11 11.06 -13.86
C ASP A 97 -14.22 9.61 -13.36
N LYS A 98 -13.62 9.31 -12.21
CA LYS A 98 -13.67 7.98 -11.59
C LYS A 98 -13.86 8.11 -10.09
N LYS A 99 -14.72 7.25 -9.54
CA LYS A 99 -14.92 7.18 -8.09
C LYS A 99 -13.72 6.56 -7.38
N LEU A 100 -13.28 7.19 -6.29
CA LEU A 100 -12.23 6.67 -5.43
C LEU A 100 -12.70 5.41 -4.71
N VAL A 101 -11.85 4.38 -4.72
CA VAL A 101 -12.04 3.18 -3.89
C VAL A 101 -10.92 3.15 -2.86
N ILE A 102 -11.25 3.30 -1.59
CA ILE A 102 -10.30 3.52 -0.50
C ILE A 102 -10.38 2.34 0.48
N ASN A 103 -9.22 1.78 0.84
CA ASN A 103 -9.09 0.81 1.92
C ASN A 103 -7.91 1.18 2.81
N TYR A 104 -7.87 0.69 4.05
CA TYR A 104 -6.61 0.67 4.80
C TYR A 104 -5.58 -0.21 4.07
N ALA A 105 -4.30 0.13 4.22
CA ALA A 105 -3.24 -0.73 3.73
C ALA A 105 -3.14 -2.00 4.60
N ILE A 106 -2.90 -3.13 3.95
CA ILE A 106 -2.76 -4.44 4.60
C ILE A 106 -1.46 -4.51 5.40
N LYS A 107 -0.42 -3.87 4.87
CA LYS A 107 0.90 -3.82 5.46
C LYS A 107 1.23 -2.37 5.75
N GLU A 108 1.91 -2.17 6.88
CA GLU A 108 2.44 -0.87 7.26
C GLU A 108 3.45 -0.37 6.21
N SER A 109 3.45 0.94 5.96
CA SER A 109 4.44 1.53 5.07
C SER A 109 5.82 1.48 5.74
N LYS A 110 6.86 1.17 4.96
CA LYS A 110 8.25 1.18 5.44
C LYS A 110 8.67 2.47 6.14
N ILE A 111 8.07 3.60 5.74
CA ILE A 111 8.36 4.91 6.35
C ILE A 111 7.83 4.95 7.79
N VAL A 112 6.61 4.46 8.00
CA VAL A 112 5.98 4.37 9.32
C VAL A 112 6.70 3.34 10.19
N GLU A 113 7.02 2.17 9.62
CA GLU A 113 7.76 1.12 10.33
C GLU A 113 9.12 1.61 10.83
N ARG A 114 9.83 2.41 10.01
CA ARG A 114 11.11 3.00 10.39
C ARG A 114 10.96 4.04 11.48
N ALA A 115 10.01 4.96 11.35
CA ALA A 115 9.76 5.99 12.35
C ALA A 115 9.46 5.39 13.73
N ARG A 116 8.61 4.35 13.80
CA ARG A 116 8.31 3.65 15.07
C ARG A 116 9.56 3.02 15.70
N LYS A 117 10.42 2.37 14.91
CA LYS A 117 11.65 1.75 15.43
C LYS A 117 12.64 2.78 15.98
N GLU A 118 12.78 3.91 15.29
CA GLU A 118 13.66 5.00 15.74
C GLU A 118 13.15 5.61 17.06
N GLU A 119 11.83 5.72 17.26
CA GLU A 119 11.25 6.16 18.54
C GLU A 119 11.53 5.17 19.69
N GLU A 120 11.43 3.86 19.43
CA GLU A 120 11.70 2.81 20.42
C GLU A 120 13.20 2.76 20.83
N GLU A 121 14.13 3.09 19.94
CA GLU A 121 15.57 3.13 20.23
C GLU A 121 16.01 4.37 21.03
N ILE A 122 15.24 5.47 21.01
CA ILE A 122 15.56 6.70 21.75
C ILE A 122 15.10 6.60 23.22
N GLU A 123 14.05 5.82 23.49
CA GLU A 123 13.50 5.63 24.84
C GLU A 123 14.18 4.47 25.61
N GLY A 124 14.98 3.63 24.95
CA GLY A 124 15.70 2.48 25.53
C GLY A 124 17.15 2.78 25.90
#